data_AF-A0A7J4MBH4-F1
#
_entry.id   AF-A0A7J4MBH4-F1
#
_cell.length_a   1.000
_cell.length_b   1.000
_cell.length_c   1.000
_cell.angle_alpha   90.00
_cell.angle_beta   90.00
_cell.angle_gamma   90.00
#
_symmetry.space_group_name_H-M   'P 1'
#
loop_
_entity.id
_entity.type
_entity.pdbx_description
1 polymer ?
#
loop_
_entity_poly.entity_id
_entity_poly.type
_entity_poly.pdbx_seq_one_letter_code
_entity_poly.pdbx_strand_id
1 'polypeptide(L)'
;MSSKQCEVCDAPAEGVQKHCGLCASVLRDHGEHLWLDLVPETLADEARGLLGNLSTSRARWGRLKHRPWVVEAGLWARLEDPDADPISVWHAGQPAFVEAATAARSAQGASNEQQRVLARGVTLCSGHLMQFSDEGLLIDGRGPFPRAPWKDLLELMCAPSRRGWDLLALALAATAVSGPVLQVPRRPLGFGARHGLADHHPGRPLMRWLGLLKRIGEPLDEVTRLWVEGFEERPPLRWQGAGARGPQREALDELIRQRPHQVAVGRQEPWVVGWNTTEEVVHRPLPQALTNGDGRLSLRVARIAQGRDVLTVKVPRDPRLWAWLLAWVLSPPWSEDRARLHAVCVAWNGEAPQGVDPALAR
;
A
#
# COMPACT_ATOMS: atom_id res chain seq x y z
N MET A 1 -41.47 1.24 -16.07
CA MET A 1 -40.00 1.34 -15.94
C MET A 1 -39.45 1.74 -17.30
N SER A 2 -38.83 2.92 -17.43
CA SER A 2 -38.26 3.37 -18.70
C SER A 2 -36.97 2.59 -18.97
N SER A 3 -36.95 1.78 -20.03
CA SER A 3 -35.72 1.12 -20.48
C SER A 3 -34.83 2.17 -21.15
N LYS A 4 -33.69 2.49 -20.55
CA LYS A 4 -32.66 3.27 -21.23
C LYS A 4 -31.90 2.36 -22.20
N GLN A 5 -31.45 2.91 -23.32
CA GLN A 5 -30.57 2.19 -24.24
C GLN A 5 -29.13 2.29 -23.75
N CYS A 6 -28.35 1.24 -23.97
CA CYS A 6 -26.94 1.19 -23.66
C CYS A 6 -26.15 2.17 -24.52
N GLU A 7 -25.32 3.02 -23.91
CA GLU A 7 -24.52 4.05 -24.61
C GLU A 7 -23.44 3.49 -25.57
N VAL A 8 -23.18 2.18 -25.56
CA VAL A 8 -22.12 1.53 -26.37
C VAL A 8 -22.70 0.66 -27.49
N CYS A 9 -23.81 -0.04 -27.25
CA CYS A 9 -24.35 -1.03 -28.19
C CYS A 9 -25.86 -0.92 -28.42
N ASP A 10 -26.50 0.14 -27.89
CA ASP A 10 -27.93 0.44 -28.01
C ASP A 10 -28.89 -0.64 -27.48
N ALA A 11 -28.36 -1.72 -26.88
CA ALA A 11 -29.15 -2.76 -26.22
C ALA A 11 -29.90 -2.20 -24.99
N PRO A 12 -31.06 -2.78 -24.60
CA PRO A 12 -31.78 -2.33 -23.42
C PRO A 12 -30.91 -2.48 -22.15
N ALA A 13 -30.71 -1.38 -21.44
CA ALA A 13 -30.05 -1.33 -20.14
C ALA A 13 -31.09 -1.37 -19.02
N GLU A 14 -30.76 -2.07 -17.93
CA GLU A 14 -31.68 -2.29 -16.82
C GLU A 14 -31.65 -1.12 -15.81
N GLY A 15 -32.81 -0.50 -15.59
CA GLY A 15 -33.00 0.49 -14.53
C GLY A 15 -32.22 1.79 -14.74
N VAL A 16 -31.30 2.11 -13.82
CA VAL A 16 -30.52 3.37 -13.79
C VAL A 16 -29.19 3.23 -14.55
N GLN A 17 -28.90 2.06 -15.11
CA GLN A 17 -27.61 1.77 -15.76
C GLN A 17 -27.49 2.45 -17.14
N LYS A 18 -26.28 2.89 -17.48
CA LYS A 18 -25.92 3.48 -18.78
C LYS A 18 -25.47 2.44 -19.81
N HIS A 19 -24.95 1.31 -19.37
CA HIS A 19 -24.46 0.21 -20.17
C HIS A 19 -25.26 -1.07 -19.90
N CYS A 20 -25.43 -1.90 -20.93
CA CYS A 20 -25.99 -3.24 -20.73
C CYS A 20 -24.97 -4.15 -20.01
N GLY A 21 -25.43 -5.27 -19.44
CA GLY A 21 -24.56 -6.17 -18.68
C GLY A 21 -23.33 -6.68 -19.45
N LEU A 22 -23.45 -6.87 -20.77
CA LEU A 22 -22.34 -7.30 -21.62
C LEU A 22 -21.30 -6.19 -21.82
N CYS A 23 -21.73 -4.98 -22.19
CA CYS A 23 -20.83 -3.84 -22.36
C CYS A 23 -20.20 -3.41 -21.03
N ALA A 24 -20.94 -3.49 -19.93
CA ALA A 24 -20.40 -3.30 -18.59
C ALA A 24 -19.32 -4.35 -18.27
N SER A 25 -19.52 -5.63 -18.64
CA SER A 25 -18.49 -6.67 -18.47
C SER A 25 -17.24 -6.40 -19.31
N VAL A 26 -17.40 -6.03 -20.58
CA VAL A 26 -16.27 -5.72 -21.47
C VAL A 26 -15.51 -4.49 -20.98
N LEU A 27 -16.22 -3.45 -20.55
CA LEU A 27 -15.61 -2.28 -19.92
C LEU A 27 -14.96 -2.64 -18.58
N ARG A 28 -15.51 -3.58 -17.80
CA ARG A 28 -14.87 -4.17 -16.60
C ARG A 28 -13.58 -4.93 -16.89
N ASP A 29 -13.50 -5.66 -17.99
CA ASP A 29 -12.33 -6.49 -18.27
C ASP A 29 -11.25 -5.75 -19.10
N HIS A 30 -11.67 -4.75 -19.89
CA HIS A 30 -10.80 -4.07 -20.87
C HIS A 30 -10.85 -2.55 -20.82
N GLY A 31 -11.77 -1.95 -20.08
CA GLY A 31 -11.80 -0.50 -19.87
C GLY A 31 -10.60 -0.04 -19.06
N GLU A 32 -10.03 1.09 -19.46
CA GLU A 32 -9.20 1.89 -18.57
C GLU A 32 -10.09 2.38 -17.43
N HIS A 33 -10.28 1.55 -16.40
CA HIS A 33 -11.11 1.89 -15.24
C HIS A 33 -10.66 3.22 -14.68
N LEU A 34 -11.55 4.20 -14.81
CA LEU A 34 -11.37 5.50 -14.21
C LEU A 34 -11.30 5.25 -12.70
N TRP A 35 -10.31 5.87 -12.05
CA TRP A 35 -10.03 5.74 -10.62
C TRP A 35 -11.25 5.97 -9.69
N LEU A 36 -12.31 6.53 -10.26
CA LEU A 36 -13.51 7.04 -9.64
C LEU A 36 -14.66 6.03 -9.65
N ASP A 37 -14.59 4.96 -10.46
CA ASP A 37 -15.78 4.19 -10.84
C ASP A 37 -16.09 3.00 -9.91
N LEU A 38 -15.19 2.68 -8.97
CA LEU A 38 -15.25 1.46 -8.15
C LEU A 38 -15.57 1.72 -6.67
N VAL A 39 -15.86 2.97 -6.29
CA VAL A 39 -16.16 3.35 -4.90
C VAL A 39 -17.66 3.50 -4.71
N PRO A 40 -18.27 2.89 -3.66
CA PRO A 40 -19.67 3.13 -3.33
C PRO A 40 -19.97 4.63 -3.14
N GLU A 41 -21.01 5.14 -3.78
CA GLU A 41 -21.38 6.56 -3.74
C GLU A 41 -21.56 7.07 -2.31
N THR A 42 -22.10 6.23 -1.42
CA THR A 42 -22.27 6.55 0.00
C THR A 42 -20.95 6.88 0.71
N LEU A 43 -19.88 6.15 0.40
CA LEU A 43 -18.55 6.42 0.94
C LEU A 43 -17.91 7.65 0.27
N ALA A 44 -18.16 7.85 -1.03
CA ALA A 44 -17.70 9.02 -1.75
C ALA A 44 -18.36 10.32 -1.21
N ASP A 45 -19.66 10.30 -0.94
CA ASP A 45 -20.41 11.39 -0.28
C ASP A 45 -19.84 11.68 1.12
N GLU A 46 -19.59 10.65 1.93
CA GLU A 46 -18.98 10.82 3.26
C GLU A 46 -17.61 11.50 3.16
N ALA A 47 -16.77 11.03 2.23
CA ALA A 47 -15.44 11.59 2.00
C ALA A 47 -15.51 13.03 1.45
N ARG A 48 -16.48 13.35 0.58
CA ARG A 48 -16.73 14.72 0.09
C ARG A 48 -17.20 15.63 1.22
N GLY A 49 -18.12 15.21 2.07
CA GLY A 49 -18.54 15.96 3.25
C GLY A 49 -17.38 16.20 4.24
N LEU A 50 -16.41 15.28 4.28
CA LEU A 50 -15.22 15.40 5.11
C LEU A 50 -14.20 16.40 4.55
N LEU A 51 -13.93 16.37 3.24
CA LEU A 51 -12.81 17.09 2.62
C LEU A 51 -13.20 18.32 1.80
N GLY A 52 -14.44 18.39 1.32
CA GLY A 52 -14.88 19.30 0.25
C GLY A 52 -14.71 20.79 0.54
N ASN A 53 -14.78 21.20 1.81
CA ASN A 53 -14.65 22.61 2.20
C ASN A 53 -13.19 23.03 2.46
N LEU A 54 -12.21 22.15 2.24
CA LEU A 54 -10.81 22.42 2.55
C LEU A 54 -10.01 22.71 1.29
N SER A 55 -9.37 23.87 1.24
CA SER A 55 -8.62 24.36 0.07
C SER A 55 -7.20 23.80 -0.06
N THR A 56 -6.61 23.27 1.02
CA THR A 56 -5.21 22.80 1.03
C THR A 56 -5.07 21.36 1.50
N SER A 57 -4.10 20.64 0.93
CA SER A 57 -3.74 19.29 1.38
C SER A 57 -3.35 19.26 2.86
N ARG A 58 -2.71 20.32 3.38
CA ARG A 58 -2.36 20.44 4.81
C ARG A 58 -3.62 20.45 5.68
N ALA A 59 -4.63 21.21 5.31
CA ALA A 59 -5.90 21.25 6.05
C ALA A 59 -6.63 19.90 5.99
N ARG A 60 -6.62 19.23 4.82
CA ARG A 60 -7.21 17.89 4.63
C ARG A 60 -6.54 16.85 5.52
N TRP A 61 -5.21 16.79 5.52
CA TRP A 61 -4.45 15.91 6.42
C TRP A 61 -4.71 16.24 7.90
N GLY A 62 -4.74 17.52 8.26
CA GLY A 62 -5.06 17.97 9.62
C GLY A 62 -6.44 17.46 10.08
N ARG A 63 -7.45 17.53 9.21
CA ARG A 63 -8.79 17.02 9.51
C ARG A 63 -8.85 15.50 9.63
N LEU A 64 -8.16 14.77 8.75
CA LEU A 64 -8.10 13.31 8.77
C LEU A 64 -7.41 12.78 10.03
N LYS A 65 -6.30 13.40 10.45
CA LYS A 65 -5.45 12.95 11.57
C LYS A 65 -6.19 12.73 12.90
N HIS A 66 -7.32 13.40 13.11
CA HIS A 66 -8.08 13.37 14.36
C HIS A 66 -9.36 12.53 14.28
N ARG A 67 -9.64 11.86 13.15
CA ARG A 67 -10.83 11.02 13.05
C ARG A 67 -10.65 9.74 13.88
N PRO A 68 -11.68 9.27 14.60
CA PRO A 68 -11.60 8.06 15.42
C PRO A 68 -11.04 6.86 14.66
N TRP A 69 -11.56 6.60 13.45
CA TRP A 69 -11.08 5.51 12.60
C TRP A 69 -9.62 5.65 12.14
N VAL A 70 -9.07 6.87 12.05
CA VAL A 70 -7.62 7.06 11.80
C VAL A 70 -6.80 6.68 13.04
N VAL A 71 -7.29 7.04 14.22
CA VAL A 71 -6.63 6.73 15.48
C VAL A 71 -6.65 5.23 15.73
N GLU A 72 -7.81 4.60 15.58
CA GLU A 72 -8.03 3.15 15.76
C GLU A 72 -7.21 2.32 14.77
N ALA A 73 -7.27 2.64 13.48
CA ALA A 73 -6.48 1.97 12.46
C ALA A 73 -4.97 2.20 12.61
N GLY A 74 -4.54 3.16 13.42
CA GLY A 74 -3.13 3.44 13.71
C GLY A 74 -2.57 2.65 14.90
N LEU A 75 -3.40 1.97 15.69
CA LEU A 75 -2.98 1.35 16.96
C LEU A 75 -1.96 0.21 16.77
N TRP A 76 -1.99 -0.49 15.64
CA TRP A 76 -1.08 -1.62 15.36
C TRP A 76 0.41 -1.24 15.37
N ALA A 77 0.73 0.03 15.12
CA ALA A 77 2.10 0.54 15.09
C ALA A 77 2.48 1.31 16.36
N ARG A 78 1.70 1.19 17.44
CA ARG A 78 2.01 1.82 18.73
C ARG A 78 2.88 0.88 19.57
N LEU A 79 3.85 1.47 20.27
CA LEU A 79 4.54 0.75 21.34
C LEU A 79 3.63 0.62 22.56
N GLU A 80 3.93 -0.35 23.42
CA GLU A 80 3.22 -0.54 24.69
C GLU A 80 3.27 0.72 25.55
N ASP A 81 4.44 1.36 25.64
CA ASP A 81 4.62 2.67 26.27
C ASP A 81 4.48 3.80 25.22
N PRO A 82 3.45 4.67 25.33
CA PRO A 82 3.22 5.79 24.41
C PRO A 82 4.34 6.85 24.39
N ASP A 83 5.19 6.90 25.40
CA ASP A 83 6.25 7.92 25.54
C ASP A 83 7.66 7.36 25.28
N ALA A 84 7.78 6.03 25.13
CA ALA A 84 9.03 5.34 24.85
C ALA A 84 9.66 5.83 23.54
N ASP A 85 10.99 6.00 23.55
CA ASP A 85 11.74 6.23 22.32
C ASP A 85 11.93 4.87 21.62
N PRO A 86 11.44 4.69 20.37
CA PRO A 86 11.62 3.44 19.64
C PRO A 86 13.08 3.13 19.30
N ILE A 87 14.00 4.09 19.44
CA ILE A 87 15.43 3.90 19.18
C ILE A 87 16.16 3.66 20.50
N SER A 88 16.69 2.45 20.66
CA SER A 88 17.44 2.03 21.84
C SER A 88 18.90 2.46 21.80
N VAL A 89 19.54 2.42 20.61
CA VAL A 89 20.95 2.77 20.43
C VAL A 89 21.17 3.58 19.17
N TRP A 90 21.84 4.73 19.31
CA TRP A 90 22.36 5.53 18.21
C TRP A 90 23.85 5.21 18.02
N HIS A 91 24.20 4.34 17.07
CA HIS A 91 25.58 3.80 16.93
C HIS A 91 26.64 4.85 16.64
N ALA A 92 26.26 5.96 16.01
CA ALA A 92 27.13 7.11 15.75
C ALA A 92 26.91 8.28 16.74
N GLY A 93 26.01 8.11 17.71
CA GLY A 93 25.46 9.20 18.52
C GLY A 93 24.33 9.94 17.80
N GLN A 94 23.31 10.35 18.56
CA GLN A 94 22.12 11.02 18.03
C GLN A 94 22.45 12.32 17.25
N PRO A 95 23.33 13.23 17.72
CA PRO A 95 23.62 14.46 16.99
C PRO A 95 24.21 14.20 15.60
N ALA A 96 25.19 13.31 15.50
CA ALA A 96 25.84 12.96 14.24
C ALA A 96 24.85 12.28 13.27
N PHE A 97 23.99 11.40 13.77
CA PHE A 97 22.96 10.78 12.93
C PHE A 97 21.97 11.80 12.39
N VAL A 98 21.49 12.73 13.24
CA VAL A 98 20.55 13.78 12.83
C VAL A 98 21.16 14.70 11.77
N GLU A 99 22.45 15.05 11.92
CA GLU A 99 23.19 15.82 10.92
C GLU A 99 23.27 15.05 9.59
N ALA A 100 23.74 13.80 9.61
CA ALA A 100 23.88 12.97 8.42
C ALA A 100 22.53 12.71 7.73
N ALA A 101 21.47 12.46 8.50
CA ALA A 101 20.12 12.29 7.99
C ALA A 101 19.60 13.56 7.31
N THR A 102 19.93 14.74 7.86
CA THR A 102 19.56 16.03 7.27
C THR A 102 20.31 16.27 5.96
N ALA A 103 21.62 15.99 5.92
CA ALA A 103 22.42 16.08 4.72
C ALA A 103 21.92 15.14 3.60
N ALA A 104 21.60 13.88 3.92
CA ALA A 104 21.09 12.91 2.96
C ALA A 104 19.74 13.29 2.33
N ARG A 105 18.95 14.14 3.00
CA ARG A 105 17.68 14.68 2.46
C ARG A 105 17.85 15.97 1.67
N SER A 106 19.02 16.60 1.73
CA SER A 106 19.34 17.84 0.99
C SER A 106 19.56 17.57 -0.50
N ALA A 107 19.59 18.63 -1.31
CA ALA A 107 19.90 18.53 -2.74
C ALA A 107 21.38 18.15 -2.99
N GLN A 108 22.26 18.49 -2.06
CA GLN A 108 23.70 18.23 -2.12
C GLN A 108 24.04 16.77 -1.78
N GLY A 109 23.15 16.06 -1.08
CA GLY A 109 23.40 14.71 -0.59
C GLY A 109 24.29 14.68 0.66
N ALA A 110 24.56 13.47 1.16
CA ALA A 110 25.45 13.24 2.29
C ALA A 110 26.90 13.07 1.84
N SER A 111 27.86 13.56 2.62
CA SER A 111 29.28 13.27 2.42
C SER A 111 29.61 11.80 2.72
N ASN A 112 30.78 11.31 2.31
CA ASN A 112 31.23 9.94 2.61
C ASN A 112 31.25 9.65 4.13
N GLU A 113 31.56 10.64 4.96
CA GLU A 113 31.55 10.49 6.41
C GLU A 113 30.11 10.38 6.94
N GLN A 114 29.21 11.22 6.45
CA GLN A 114 27.79 11.17 6.79
C GLN A 114 27.13 9.87 6.30
N GLN A 115 27.53 9.35 5.14
CA GLN A 115 27.10 8.03 4.66
C GLN A 115 27.57 6.91 5.59
N ARG A 116 28.81 6.96 6.10
CA ARG A 116 29.29 5.99 7.11
C ARG A 116 28.48 6.06 8.41
N VAL A 117 28.10 7.27 8.84
CA VAL A 117 27.21 7.46 9.99
C VAL A 117 25.86 6.78 9.76
N LEU A 118 25.25 7.01 8.59
CA LEU A 118 23.98 6.39 8.20
C LEU A 118 24.07 4.86 8.05
N ALA A 119 25.19 4.35 7.55
CA ALA A 119 25.45 2.92 7.41
C ALA A 119 25.64 2.23 8.76
N ARG A 120 26.14 2.92 9.80
CA ARG A 120 26.16 2.39 11.18
C ARG A 120 24.75 2.25 11.76
N GLY A 121 23.83 3.12 11.35
CA GLY A 121 22.41 2.99 11.65
C GLY A 121 22.04 3.20 13.12
N VAL A 122 20.86 2.68 13.49
CA VAL A 122 20.34 2.69 14.86
C VAL A 122 19.74 1.34 15.21
N THR A 123 19.84 0.94 16.47
CA THR A 123 19.10 -0.22 16.99
C THR A 123 17.77 0.24 17.55
N LEU A 124 16.71 -0.48 17.21
CA LEU A 124 15.36 -0.22 17.70
C LEU A 124 15.09 -0.94 19.03
N CYS A 125 14.00 -0.60 19.70
CA CYS A 125 13.53 -1.31 20.90
C CYS A 125 13.18 -2.78 20.63
N SER A 126 12.85 -3.13 19.38
CA SER A 126 12.66 -4.51 18.94
C SER A 126 13.97 -5.31 18.80
N GLY A 127 15.13 -4.66 18.94
CA GLY A 127 16.45 -5.28 18.77
C GLY A 127 16.99 -5.23 17.33
N HIS A 128 16.16 -4.89 16.36
CA HIS A 128 16.57 -4.78 14.96
C HIS A 128 17.46 -3.55 14.70
N LEU A 129 18.45 -3.72 13.82
CA LEU A 129 19.35 -2.68 13.35
C LEU A 129 18.82 -2.08 12.04
N MET A 130 18.43 -0.81 12.04
CA MET A 130 18.06 -0.06 10.83
C MET A 130 19.25 0.74 10.30
N GLN A 131 19.63 0.50 9.04
CA GLN A 131 20.76 1.16 8.38
C GLN A 131 20.33 1.80 7.07
N PHE A 132 21.05 2.83 6.64
CA PHE A 132 20.76 3.54 5.40
C PHE A 132 22.02 3.62 4.54
N SER A 133 21.87 3.30 3.26
CA SER A 133 22.88 3.47 2.23
C SER A 133 22.32 4.26 1.06
N ASP A 134 23.16 4.55 0.07
CA ASP A 134 22.73 5.19 -1.17
C ASP A 134 21.72 4.33 -1.94
N GLU A 135 21.75 3.02 -1.74
CA GLU A 135 20.83 2.06 -2.36
C GLU A 135 19.50 1.94 -1.60
N GLY A 136 19.40 2.50 -0.39
CA GLY A 136 18.17 2.59 0.38
C GLY A 136 18.28 2.08 1.81
N LEU A 137 17.17 1.51 2.31
CA LEU A 137 17.06 0.99 3.68
C LEU A 137 17.63 -0.44 3.75
N LEU A 138 18.31 -0.76 4.84
CA LEU A 138 18.67 -2.11 5.26
C LEU A 138 18.17 -2.35 6.68
N ILE A 139 17.82 -3.60 6.98
CA ILE A 139 17.37 -4.07 8.30
C ILE A 139 18.19 -5.31 8.64
N ASP A 140 18.94 -5.27 9.74
CA ASP A 140 19.89 -6.31 10.17
C ASP A 140 20.89 -6.71 9.08
N GLY A 141 21.39 -5.72 8.33
CA GLY A 141 22.27 -5.94 7.19
C GLY A 141 21.59 -6.60 5.97
N ARG A 142 20.29 -6.86 6.03
CA ARG A 142 19.51 -7.40 4.90
C ARG A 142 18.93 -6.24 4.10
N GLY A 143 19.16 -6.24 2.80
CA GLY A 143 18.78 -5.14 1.93
C GLY A 143 19.60 -5.12 0.62
N PRO A 144 19.49 -4.03 -0.16
CA PRO A 144 18.59 -2.91 0.05
C PRO A 144 17.11 -3.31 -0.09
N PHE A 145 16.22 -2.55 0.55
CA PHE A 145 14.78 -2.60 0.33
C PHE A 145 14.39 -1.54 -0.71
N PRO A 146 14.26 -1.93 -1.99
CA PRO A 146 14.08 -0.98 -3.07
C PRO A 146 12.76 -0.22 -2.93
N ARG A 147 12.80 1.08 -3.21
CA ARG A 147 11.65 2.00 -3.10
C ARG A 147 11.03 2.07 -1.69
N ALA A 148 11.78 1.77 -0.63
CA ALA A 148 11.43 2.22 0.72
C ALA A 148 11.42 3.76 0.75
N PRO A 149 10.47 4.42 1.47
CA PRO A 149 10.44 5.87 1.63
C PRO A 149 11.51 6.34 2.63
N TRP A 150 12.77 6.04 2.33
CA TRP A 150 13.90 6.16 3.25
C TRP A 150 14.15 7.60 3.70
N LYS A 151 13.87 8.62 2.86
CA LYS A 151 14.01 10.03 3.26
C LYS A 151 12.98 10.41 4.31
N ASP A 152 11.73 9.98 4.13
CA ASP A 152 10.69 10.25 5.13
C ASP A 152 10.90 9.43 6.40
N LEU A 153 11.41 8.20 6.30
CA LEU A 153 11.82 7.40 7.46
C LEU A 153 12.93 8.09 8.26
N LEU A 154 13.99 8.58 7.60
CA LEU A 154 15.05 9.34 8.26
C LEU A 154 14.52 10.57 8.98
N GLU A 155 13.59 11.30 8.38
CA GLU A 155 13.00 12.47 9.02
C GLU A 155 12.12 12.08 10.21
N LEU A 156 11.33 11.03 10.08
CA LEU A 156 10.47 10.50 11.14
C LEU A 156 11.31 10.01 12.33
N MET A 157 12.44 9.33 12.08
CA MET A 157 13.41 8.92 13.10
C MET A 157 14.06 10.10 13.83
N CYS A 158 14.26 11.22 13.14
CA CYS A 158 14.83 12.43 13.75
C CYS A 158 13.77 13.26 14.50
N ALA A 159 12.49 13.10 14.16
CA ALA A 159 11.41 13.89 14.73
C ALA A 159 11.04 13.45 16.15
N PRO A 160 10.61 14.37 17.03
CA PRO A 160 10.07 14.02 18.35
C PRO A 160 8.78 13.19 18.29
N SER A 161 8.01 13.33 17.20
CA SER A 161 6.75 12.62 16.99
C SER A 161 6.90 11.09 16.88
N ARG A 162 8.12 10.56 16.76
CA ARG A 162 8.40 9.13 16.74
C ARG A 162 8.09 8.41 18.05
N ARG A 163 8.06 9.12 19.19
CA ARG A 163 7.88 8.49 20.50
C ARG A 163 6.54 7.74 20.58
N GLY A 164 6.58 6.54 21.14
CA GLY A 164 5.46 5.62 21.22
C GLY A 164 5.04 4.98 19.89
N TRP A 165 5.88 5.00 18.86
CA TRP A 165 5.60 4.36 17.56
C TRP A 165 6.65 3.32 17.19
N ASP A 166 6.20 2.16 16.73
CA ASP A 166 7.06 1.10 16.21
C ASP A 166 7.59 1.47 14.81
N LEU A 167 8.85 1.92 14.77
CA LEU A 167 9.50 2.32 13.53
C LEU A 167 9.79 1.16 12.59
N LEU A 168 10.01 -0.05 13.11
CA LEU A 168 10.22 -1.23 12.28
C LEU A 168 8.92 -1.57 11.55
N ALA A 169 7.83 -1.65 12.30
CA ALA A 169 6.52 -2.00 11.77
C ALA A 169 6.08 -0.99 10.69
N LEU A 170 6.26 0.32 10.95
CA LEU A 170 6.02 1.38 9.96
C LEU A 170 6.93 1.26 8.74
N ALA A 171 8.23 0.99 8.91
CA ALA A 171 9.16 0.87 7.80
C ALA A 171 8.85 -0.34 6.90
N LEU A 172 8.51 -1.49 7.49
CA LEU A 172 8.14 -2.70 6.75
C LEU A 172 6.84 -2.50 5.97
N ALA A 173 5.81 -1.96 6.61
CA ALA A 173 4.54 -1.68 5.95
C ALA A 173 4.70 -0.63 4.84
N ALA A 174 5.45 0.45 5.09
CA ALA A 174 5.72 1.49 4.10
C ALA A 174 6.47 0.94 2.88
N THR A 175 7.50 0.13 3.11
CA THR A 175 8.24 -0.56 2.05
C THR A 175 7.34 -1.51 1.26
N ALA A 176 6.41 -2.20 1.94
CA ALA A 176 5.49 -3.13 1.30
C ALA A 176 4.54 -2.46 0.30
N VAL A 177 4.01 -1.29 0.65
CA VAL A 177 3.06 -0.57 -0.19
C VAL A 177 3.73 0.22 -1.33
N SER A 178 5.02 0.52 -1.20
CA SER A 178 5.74 1.36 -2.16
C SER A 178 6.81 0.64 -2.99
N GLY A 179 7.05 -0.64 -2.73
CA GLY A 179 8.08 -1.44 -3.39
C GLY A 179 7.87 -1.61 -4.91
N PRO A 180 8.88 -2.15 -5.63
CA PRO A 180 8.87 -2.30 -7.08
C PRO A 180 7.72 -3.17 -7.61
N VAL A 181 7.57 -3.25 -8.93
CA VAL A 181 6.62 -4.21 -9.53
C VAL A 181 7.07 -5.63 -9.21
N LEU A 182 6.20 -6.43 -8.60
CA LEU A 182 6.46 -7.85 -8.34
C LEU A 182 6.56 -8.58 -9.68
N GLN A 183 7.65 -9.31 -9.89
CA GLN A 183 7.93 -9.99 -11.15
C GLN A 183 7.60 -11.47 -11.05
N VAL A 184 6.75 -11.94 -11.95
CA VAL A 184 6.34 -13.34 -12.06
C VAL A 184 6.91 -13.94 -13.35
N PRO A 185 7.53 -15.13 -13.37
CA PRO A 185 8.11 -15.68 -14.60
C PRO A 185 7.01 -16.28 -15.46
N ARG A 186 6.80 -15.82 -16.69
CA ARG A 186 5.70 -16.28 -17.57
C ARG A 186 5.64 -17.78 -17.86
N ARG A 187 6.70 -18.53 -17.54
CA ARG A 187 6.79 -19.97 -17.84
C ARG A 187 7.23 -20.77 -16.62
N PRO A 188 6.69 -21.99 -16.45
CA PRO A 188 6.93 -22.85 -15.31
C PRO A 188 8.33 -23.50 -15.25
N LEU A 189 9.35 -23.02 -15.97
CA LEU A 189 10.68 -23.66 -15.96
C LEU A 189 11.82 -22.66 -15.82
N GLY A 190 11.58 -21.46 -15.27
CA GLY A 190 12.63 -20.45 -15.04
C GLY A 190 13.26 -19.86 -16.31
N PHE A 191 12.99 -20.43 -17.50
CA PHE A 191 13.41 -19.93 -18.80
C PHE A 191 12.28 -19.16 -19.47
N GLY A 192 12.40 -17.83 -19.52
CA GLY A 192 11.48 -16.96 -20.26
C GLY A 192 11.32 -15.56 -19.67
N ALA A 193 10.63 -14.71 -20.43
CA ALA A 193 10.30 -13.34 -20.04
C ALA A 193 9.52 -13.30 -18.73
N ARG A 194 9.87 -12.36 -17.84
CA ARG A 194 9.11 -12.06 -16.62
C ARG A 194 7.95 -11.11 -16.96
N HIS A 195 6.84 -11.27 -16.27
CA HIS A 195 5.71 -10.35 -16.32
C HIS A 195 5.63 -9.61 -15.00
N GLY A 196 5.58 -8.29 -15.07
CA GLY A 196 5.31 -7.46 -13.90
C GLY A 196 3.83 -7.51 -13.53
N LEU A 197 3.53 -7.81 -12.27
CA LEU A 197 2.18 -7.70 -11.74
C LEU A 197 1.74 -6.24 -11.77
N ALA A 198 0.60 -6.00 -12.40
CA ALA A 198 0.07 -4.66 -12.54
C ALA A 198 -0.11 -3.97 -11.17
N ASP A 199 -0.02 -2.64 -11.16
CA ASP A 199 -0.15 -1.84 -9.94
C ASP A 199 -1.54 -1.95 -9.28
N HIS A 200 -2.55 -2.49 -9.97
CA HIS A 200 -3.88 -2.73 -9.42
C HIS A 200 -4.04 -4.13 -8.80
N HIS A 201 -2.98 -4.94 -8.75
CA HIS A 201 -3.11 -6.31 -8.23
C HIS A 201 -3.38 -6.31 -6.71
N PRO A 202 -4.51 -6.88 -6.25
CA PRO A 202 -5.02 -6.67 -4.89
C PRO A 202 -4.12 -7.20 -3.77
N GLY A 203 -3.52 -8.38 -3.95
CA GLY A 203 -2.66 -8.98 -2.92
C GLY A 203 -1.21 -8.49 -2.92
N ARG A 204 -0.80 -7.64 -3.87
CA ARG A 204 0.62 -7.28 -4.02
C ARG A 204 1.25 -6.67 -2.76
N PRO A 205 0.61 -5.69 -2.08
CA PRO A 205 1.15 -5.12 -0.85
C PRO A 205 1.32 -6.15 0.26
N LEU A 206 0.31 -7.02 0.48
CA LEU A 206 0.38 -8.10 1.47
C LEU A 206 1.53 -9.07 1.17
N MET A 207 1.62 -9.55 -0.07
CA MET A 207 2.65 -10.51 -0.47
C MET A 207 4.05 -9.96 -0.27
N ARG A 208 4.24 -8.67 -0.57
CA ARG A 208 5.51 -8.01 -0.29
C ARG A 208 5.76 -7.94 1.21
N TRP A 209 4.79 -7.49 2.00
CA TRP A 209 4.94 -7.39 3.45
C TRP A 209 5.36 -8.73 4.08
N LEU A 210 4.70 -9.83 3.71
CA LEU A 210 5.08 -11.17 4.16
C LEU A 210 6.50 -11.55 3.70
N GLY A 211 6.87 -11.20 2.46
CA GLY A 211 8.21 -11.42 1.92
C GLY A 211 9.28 -10.67 2.70
N LEU A 212 8.99 -9.43 3.13
CA LEU A 212 9.87 -8.64 3.98
C LEU A 212 10.05 -9.31 5.35
N LEU A 213 8.96 -9.70 6.01
CA LEU A 213 9.00 -10.42 7.30
C LEU A 213 9.89 -11.67 7.22
N LYS A 214 9.66 -12.52 6.22
CA LYS A 214 10.49 -13.71 5.99
C LYS A 214 11.95 -13.33 5.76
N ARG A 215 12.21 -12.31 4.93
CA ARG A 215 13.56 -11.84 4.62
C ARG A 215 14.28 -11.36 5.86
N ILE A 216 13.63 -10.70 6.81
CA ILE A 216 14.23 -10.24 8.07
C ILE A 216 14.17 -11.26 9.21
N GLY A 217 13.53 -12.42 8.98
CA GLY A 217 13.48 -13.51 9.95
C GLY A 217 12.45 -13.30 11.05
N GLU A 218 11.49 -12.42 10.80
CA GLU A 218 10.34 -12.21 11.67
C GLU A 218 9.46 -13.48 11.74
N PRO A 219 8.77 -13.72 12.88
CA PRO A 219 7.90 -14.87 13.03
C PRO A 219 6.79 -14.90 11.97
N LEU A 220 6.71 -16.03 11.28
CA LEU A 220 5.64 -16.43 10.36
C LEU A 220 5.35 -17.91 10.62
N ASP A 221 4.07 -18.28 10.59
CA ASP A 221 3.67 -19.68 10.65
C ASP A 221 4.25 -20.48 9.48
N GLU A 222 4.41 -21.79 9.66
CA GLU A 222 5.08 -22.66 8.70
C GLU A 222 4.39 -22.63 7.33
N VAL A 223 3.06 -22.60 7.28
CA VAL A 223 2.28 -22.60 6.04
C VAL A 223 2.53 -21.31 5.26
N THR A 224 2.39 -20.16 5.92
CA THR A 224 2.67 -18.85 5.31
C THR A 224 4.14 -18.75 4.88
N ARG A 225 5.07 -19.25 5.70
CA ARG A 225 6.51 -19.21 5.39
C ARG A 225 6.87 -20.07 4.18
N LEU A 226 6.25 -21.24 4.00
CA LEU A 226 6.43 -22.10 2.84
C LEU A 226 5.88 -21.47 1.56
N TRP A 227 4.79 -20.73 1.70
CA TRP A 227 4.09 -20.13 0.59
C TRP A 227 4.70 -18.80 0.12
N VAL A 228 5.24 -18.03 1.06
CA VAL A 228 5.93 -16.76 0.80
C VAL A 228 7.38 -17.07 0.43
N GLU A 229 7.67 -17.45 -0.82
CA GLU A 229 9.05 -17.38 -1.33
C GLU A 229 9.33 -15.96 -1.79
N GLY A 230 10.52 -15.42 -1.47
CA GLY A 230 10.85 -14.00 -1.64
C GLY A 230 10.55 -13.48 -3.05
N PHE A 231 9.32 -12.99 -3.26
CA PHE A 231 8.77 -12.61 -4.58
C PHE A 231 9.56 -11.50 -5.27
N GLU A 232 10.43 -10.83 -4.54
CA GLU A 232 11.36 -9.83 -5.07
C GLU A 232 12.63 -10.47 -5.69
N GLU A 233 13.02 -11.65 -5.22
CA GLU A 233 14.28 -12.32 -5.56
C GLU A 233 14.07 -13.58 -6.42
N ARG A 234 13.12 -14.46 -6.02
CA ARG A 234 12.80 -15.72 -6.72
C ARG A 234 11.32 -16.09 -6.52
N PRO A 235 10.55 -16.27 -7.60
CA PRO A 235 9.16 -16.75 -7.51
C PRO A 235 9.11 -18.27 -7.24
N PRO A 236 8.06 -18.77 -6.58
CA PRO A 236 8.06 -20.12 -6.04
C PRO A 236 8.27 -21.22 -7.08
N LEU A 237 9.02 -22.28 -6.74
CA LEU A 237 9.15 -23.49 -7.57
C LEU A 237 7.79 -24.20 -7.79
N ARG A 238 6.79 -23.99 -6.93
CA ARG A 238 5.43 -24.51 -7.13
C ARG A 238 4.70 -23.84 -8.28
N TRP A 239 5.17 -22.68 -8.74
CA TRP A 239 4.68 -22.00 -9.96
C TRP A 239 5.36 -22.57 -11.21
N GLN A 240 6.21 -23.59 -11.02
CA GLN A 240 7.05 -24.23 -12.00
C GLN A 240 6.71 -25.73 -12.08
N GLY A 241 5.62 -26.08 -12.79
CA GLY A 241 5.26 -27.47 -13.05
C GLY A 241 4.08 -27.66 -14.01
N ALA A 242 3.92 -28.89 -14.53
CA ALA A 242 2.89 -29.28 -15.51
C ALA A 242 1.43 -29.17 -15.00
N GLY A 243 1.24 -28.91 -13.70
CA GLY A 243 -0.07 -28.64 -13.08
C GLY A 243 -0.43 -27.15 -12.93
N ALA A 244 0.45 -26.22 -13.31
CA ALA A 244 0.15 -24.79 -13.31
C ALA A 244 -0.85 -24.49 -14.44
N ARG A 245 -2.15 -24.43 -14.12
CA ARG A 245 -3.21 -24.10 -15.08
C ARG A 245 -3.26 -22.57 -15.25
N GLY A 246 -3.15 -22.11 -16.51
CA GLY A 246 -3.43 -20.74 -16.92
C GLY A 246 -2.23 -19.76 -16.89
N PRO A 247 -2.36 -18.58 -17.55
CA PRO A 247 -1.43 -17.47 -17.36
C PRO A 247 -1.42 -17.09 -15.88
N GLN A 248 -0.24 -17.04 -15.25
CA GLN A 248 -0.08 -16.99 -13.79
C GLN A 248 -0.72 -15.78 -13.06
N ARG A 249 -1.38 -14.85 -13.78
CA ARG A 249 -2.39 -13.93 -13.25
C ARG A 249 -3.52 -14.72 -12.59
N GLU A 250 -4.07 -15.71 -13.31
CA GLU A 250 -5.04 -16.65 -12.77
C GLU A 250 -4.44 -17.43 -11.61
N ALA A 251 -3.16 -17.84 -11.65
CA ALA A 251 -2.55 -18.57 -10.54
C ALA A 251 -2.36 -17.73 -9.26
N LEU A 252 -2.18 -16.40 -9.37
CA LEU A 252 -2.06 -15.49 -8.22
C LEU A 252 -3.44 -15.02 -7.72
N ASP A 253 -4.36 -14.72 -8.63
CA ASP A 253 -5.77 -14.49 -8.28
C ASP A 253 -6.36 -15.76 -7.63
N GLU A 254 -6.09 -16.93 -8.20
CA GLU A 254 -6.47 -18.23 -7.66
C GLU A 254 -5.75 -18.54 -6.37
N LEU A 255 -4.54 -18.06 -6.13
CA LEU A 255 -3.85 -18.25 -4.85
C LEU A 255 -4.30 -17.25 -3.78
N ILE A 256 -4.85 -16.10 -4.17
CA ILE A 256 -5.59 -15.21 -3.27
C ILE A 256 -6.95 -15.82 -2.93
N ARG A 257 -7.61 -16.48 -3.89
CA ARG A 257 -8.88 -17.19 -3.72
C ARG A 257 -8.73 -18.53 -2.97
N GLN A 258 -7.71 -19.32 -3.31
CA GLN A 258 -7.26 -20.56 -2.68
C GLN A 258 -6.22 -20.31 -1.59
N ARG A 259 -6.15 -19.08 -1.05
CA ARG A 259 -5.27 -18.80 0.09
C ARG A 259 -5.53 -19.86 1.17
N PRO A 260 -4.50 -20.29 1.92
CA PRO A 260 -4.77 -21.06 3.13
C PRO A 260 -5.85 -20.32 3.91
N HIS A 261 -6.79 -21.04 4.53
CA HIS A 261 -7.92 -20.42 5.23
C HIS A 261 -7.50 -19.32 6.22
N GLN A 262 -6.23 -19.32 6.64
CA GLN A 262 -5.60 -18.26 7.42
C GLN A 262 -4.19 -17.94 6.88
N VAL A 263 -3.89 -16.66 6.72
CA VAL A 263 -2.58 -16.07 6.40
C VAL A 263 -1.93 -15.56 7.69
N ALA A 264 -0.62 -15.78 7.84
CA ALA A 264 0.20 -15.29 8.95
C ALA A 264 -0.42 -15.58 10.33
N VAL A 265 -0.76 -16.84 10.59
CA VAL A 265 -1.41 -17.29 11.83
C VAL A 265 -0.55 -16.88 13.03
N GLY A 266 -1.21 -16.31 14.04
CA GLY A 266 -0.56 -15.83 15.27
C GLY A 266 -0.14 -14.36 15.22
N ARG A 267 -0.21 -13.70 14.06
CA ARG A 267 -0.05 -12.25 13.98
C ARG A 267 -1.39 -11.52 14.10
N GLN A 268 -1.36 -10.28 14.59
CA GLN A 268 -2.55 -9.51 14.98
C GLN A 268 -2.70 -8.18 14.22
N GLU A 269 -1.88 -7.92 13.19
CA GLU A 269 -2.02 -6.69 12.42
C GLU A 269 -3.42 -6.63 11.76
N PRO A 270 -4.04 -5.44 11.67
CA PRO A 270 -5.43 -5.30 11.27
C PRO A 270 -5.71 -5.85 9.87
N TRP A 271 -4.75 -5.72 8.94
CA TRP A 271 -4.87 -6.33 7.63
C TRP A 271 -4.81 -7.86 7.68
N VAL A 272 -3.95 -8.47 8.52
CA VAL A 272 -3.87 -9.93 8.66
C VAL A 272 -5.21 -10.49 9.14
N VAL A 273 -5.79 -9.86 10.17
CA VAL A 273 -7.14 -10.19 10.64
C VAL A 273 -8.13 -10.04 9.49
N GLY A 274 -8.12 -8.91 8.78
CA GLY A 274 -8.98 -8.66 7.64
C GLY A 274 -8.88 -9.73 6.54
N TRP A 275 -7.68 -10.16 6.16
CA TRP A 275 -7.47 -11.21 5.15
C TRP A 275 -8.00 -12.58 5.58
N ASN A 276 -8.06 -12.84 6.89
CA ASN A 276 -8.51 -14.10 7.47
C ASN A 276 -10.01 -14.12 7.77
N THR A 277 -10.65 -12.97 7.96
CA THR A 277 -12.07 -12.88 8.36
C THR A 277 -12.97 -12.31 7.27
N THR A 278 -12.45 -11.54 6.33
CA THR A 278 -13.28 -10.85 5.34
C THR A 278 -13.58 -11.78 4.17
N GLU A 279 -14.84 -12.21 4.07
CA GLU A 279 -15.35 -12.90 2.89
C GLU A 279 -15.28 -11.99 1.66
N GLU A 280 -14.91 -12.57 0.52
CA GLU A 280 -14.89 -11.83 -0.74
C GLU A 280 -16.34 -11.62 -1.21
N VAL A 281 -16.91 -10.45 -0.90
CA VAL A 281 -18.29 -10.13 -1.30
C VAL A 281 -18.33 -9.58 -2.72
N VAL A 282 -17.33 -8.79 -3.12
CA VAL A 282 -17.22 -8.16 -4.46
C VAL A 282 -15.75 -8.00 -4.84
N HIS A 283 -15.34 -8.58 -5.97
CA HIS A 283 -13.98 -8.40 -6.49
C HIS A 283 -13.81 -6.99 -7.07
N ARG A 284 -13.23 -6.07 -6.28
CA ARG A 284 -12.93 -4.70 -6.72
C ARG A 284 -11.44 -4.54 -6.99
N PRO A 285 -11.00 -4.44 -8.26
CA PRO A 285 -9.60 -4.17 -8.58
C PRO A 285 -9.27 -2.69 -8.33
N LEU A 286 -9.22 -2.30 -7.06
CA LEU A 286 -8.89 -0.93 -6.66
C LEU A 286 -7.38 -0.69 -6.87
N PRO A 287 -6.96 0.39 -7.55
CA PRO A 287 -5.56 0.64 -7.83
C PRO A 287 -4.72 0.82 -6.56
N GLN A 288 -3.41 0.71 -6.66
CA GLN A 288 -2.53 1.05 -5.54
C GLN A 288 -2.66 2.54 -5.18
N ALA A 289 -3.15 2.84 -3.97
CA ALA A 289 -3.40 4.21 -3.49
C ALA A 289 -2.13 4.95 -3.05
N LEU A 290 -1.11 4.23 -2.57
CA LEU A 290 0.16 4.82 -2.13
C LEU A 290 1.28 4.55 -3.13
N THR A 291 2.12 5.55 -3.37
CA THR A 291 3.32 5.44 -4.20
C THR A 291 4.50 6.06 -3.47
N ASN A 292 5.70 5.74 -3.94
CA ASN A 292 6.93 6.42 -3.51
C ASN A 292 7.68 6.95 -4.73
N GLY A 293 8.00 8.25 -4.68
CA GLY A 293 8.91 8.92 -5.59
C GLY A 293 10.04 9.58 -4.79
N ASP A 294 11.28 9.40 -5.23
CA ASP A 294 12.49 10.01 -4.66
C ASP A 294 12.71 9.78 -3.15
N GLY A 295 12.20 8.67 -2.61
CA GLY A 295 12.32 8.29 -1.20
C GLY A 295 11.25 8.93 -0.31
N ARG A 296 10.13 9.42 -0.87
CA ARG A 296 9.02 10.04 -0.16
C ARG A 296 7.68 9.35 -0.41
N LEU A 297 6.90 9.13 0.65
CA LEU A 297 5.58 8.52 0.57
C LEU A 297 4.54 9.53 0.05
N SER A 298 3.78 9.13 -0.96
CA SER A 298 2.75 9.97 -1.58
C SER A 298 1.44 9.20 -1.76
N LEU A 299 0.32 9.89 -1.54
CA LEU A 299 -1.03 9.41 -1.83
C LEU A 299 -1.38 9.78 -3.27
N ARG A 300 -1.91 8.82 -4.02
CA ARG A 300 -2.44 9.04 -5.37
C ARG A 300 -3.89 9.47 -5.26
N VAL A 301 -4.23 10.58 -5.88
CA VAL A 301 -5.55 11.22 -5.80
C VAL A 301 -6.07 11.56 -7.18
N ALA A 302 -7.38 11.53 -7.37
CA ALA A 302 -7.98 11.79 -8.68
C ALA A 302 -7.90 13.28 -9.07
N ARG A 303 -7.60 13.57 -10.34
CA ARG A 303 -7.68 14.91 -10.92
C ARG A 303 -8.99 15.05 -11.69
N ILE A 304 -9.78 16.06 -11.31
CA ILE A 304 -11.18 16.22 -11.71
C ILE A 304 -11.36 16.51 -13.22
N ALA A 305 -10.34 17.05 -13.91
CA ALA A 305 -10.54 17.56 -15.27
C ALA A 305 -11.05 16.51 -16.29
N GLN A 306 -10.70 15.22 -16.14
CA GLN A 306 -11.15 14.15 -17.06
C GLN A 306 -11.24 12.74 -16.44
N GLY A 307 -11.14 12.59 -15.12
CA GLY A 307 -11.21 11.27 -14.43
C GLY A 307 -10.07 10.28 -14.74
N ARG A 308 -9.21 10.60 -15.71
CA ARG A 308 -8.04 9.81 -16.15
C ARG A 308 -6.73 10.23 -15.48
N ASP A 309 -6.62 11.50 -15.08
CA ASP A 309 -5.40 12.06 -14.53
C ASP A 309 -5.27 11.76 -13.03
N VAL A 310 -4.11 11.20 -12.64
CA VAL A 310 -3.77 10.93 -11.23
C VAL A 310 -2.74 11.95 -10.78
N LEU A 311 -3.04 12.67 -9.69
CA LEU A 311 -2.07 13.51 -9.00
C LEU A 311 -1.48 12.76 -7.80
N THR A 312 -0.27 13.14 -7.41
CA THR A 312 0.33 12.65 -6.17
C THR A 312 0.38 13.79 -5.15
N VAL A 313 -0.07 13.50 -3.93
CA VAL A 313 0.04 14.42 -2.79
C VAL A 313 0.94 13.80 -1.74
N LYS A 314 1.88 14.60 -1.24
CA LYS A 314 2.84 14.13 -0.23
C LYS A 314 2.10 13.78 1.07
N VAL A 315 2.38 12.60 1.60
CA VAL A 315 1.90 12.19 2.93
C VAL A 315 2.76 12.91 3.98
N PRO A 316 2.16 13.55 4.99
CA PRO A 316 2.93 14.15 6.07
C PRO A 316 3.73 13.09 6.81
N ARG A 317 4.88 13.48 7.38
CA ARG A 317 5.76 12.60 8.18
C ARG A 317 5.24 12.48 9.60
N ASP A 318 3.99 12.05 9.68
CA ASP A 318 3.26 11.84 10.91
C ASP A 318 3.04 10.33 11.06
N PRO A 319 3.65 9.68 12.07
CA PRO A 319 3.50 8.24 12.28
C PRO A 319 2.04 7.78 12.34
N ARG A 320 1.12 8.63 12.83
CA ARG A 320 -0.30 8.30 12.89
C ARG A 320 -0.94 8.20 11.51
N LEU A 321 -0.64 9.16 10.64
CA LEU A 321 -1.15 9.13 9.26
C LEU A 321 -0.53 7.97 8.48
N TRP A 322 0.75 7.67 8.72
CA TRP A 322 1.41 6.50 8.15
C TRP A 322 0.73 5.22 8.62
N ALA A 323 0.58 5.01 9.92
CA ALA A 323 -0.01 3.80 10.47
C ALA A 323 -1.41 3.52 9.89
N TRP A 324 -2.27 4.55 9.86
CA TRP A 324 -3.60 4.44 9.27
C TRP A 324 -3.57 4.10 7.77
N LEU A 325 -2.84 4.91 6.97
CA LEU A 325 -2.79 4.72 5.52
C LEU A 325 -2.23 3.34 5.16
N LEU A 326 -1.19 2.90 5.87
CA LEU A 326 -0.54 1.61 5.64
C LEU A 326 -1.47 0.46 6.02
N ALA A 327 -2.20 0.56 7.14
CA ALA A 327 -3.18 -0.44 7.52
C ALA A 327 -4.26 -0.62 6.44
N TRP A 328 -4.85 0.48 5.98
CA TRP A 328 -5.90 0.44 4.97
C TRP A 328 -5.40 0.01 3.59
N VAL A 329 -4.13 0.29 3.25
CA VAL A 329 -3.55 -0.19 1.99
C VAL A 329 -3.14 -1.67 2.06
N LEU A 330 -2.76 -2.19 3.21
CA LEU A 330 -2.45 -3.62 3.35
C LEU A 330 -3.70 -4.49 3.51
N SER A 331 -4.82 -3.88 3.88
CA SER A 331 -6.12 -4.55 4.03
C SER A 331 -6.62 -5.18 2.73
N PRO A 332 -7.48 -6.21 2.81
CA PRO A 332 -8.05 -6.85 1.62
C PRO A 332 -8.69 -5.84 0.68
N PRO A 333 -8.60 -6.04 -0.65
CA PRO A 333 -9.11 -5.08 -1.61
C PRO A 333 -10.64 -4.90 -1.53
N TRP A 334 -11.36 -5.92 -1.05
CA TRP A 334 -12.81 -5.97 -0.86
C TRP A 334 -13.24 -5.52 0.54
N SER A 335 -12.30 -5.12 1.41
CA SER A 335 -12.62 -4.59 2.73
C SER A 335 -13.23 -3.19 2.66
N GLU A 336 -14.05 -2.85 3.66
CA GLU A 336 -14.59 -1.51 3.81
C GLU A 336 -13.49 -0.46 4.00
N ASP A 337 -12.43 -0.79 4.75
CA ASP A 337 -11.25 0.07 4.94
C ASP A 337 -10.61 0.46 3.61
N ARG A 338 -10.46 -0.49 2.68
CA ARG A 338 -9.95 -0.21 1.35
C ARG A 338 -10.92 0.69 0.58
N ALA A 339 -12.21 0.40 0.62
CA ALA A 339 -13.20 1.23 -0.06
C ALA A 339 -13.21 2.68 0.47
N ARG A 340 -13.12 2.87 1.79
CA ARG A 340 -13.02 4.19 2.45
C ARG A 340 -11.74 4.93 2.05
N LEU A 341 -10.60 4.24 1.98
CA LEU A 341 -9.35 4.85 1.49
C LEU A 341 -9.51 5.41 0.08
N HIS A 342 -10.11 4.61 -0.81
CA HIS A 342 -10.32 5.02 -2.19
C HIS A 342 -11.32 6.17 -2.27
N ALA A 343 -12.39 6.18 -1.47
CA ALA A 343 -13.30 7.31 -1.36
C ALA A 343 -12.56 8.61 -0.98
N VAL A 344 -11.62 8.55 -0.04
CA VAL A 344 -10.76 9.69 0.32
C VAL A 344 -9.88 10.13 -0.86
N CYS A 345 -9.32 9.20 -1.63
CA CYS A 345 -8.48 9.50 -2.80
C CYS A 345 -9.28 10.19 -3.93
N VAL A 346 -10.53 9.77 -4.11
CA VAL A 346 -11.49 10.33 -5.07
C VAL A 346 -11.94 11.71 -4.64
N ALA A 347 -12.39 11.87 -3.40
CA ALA A 347 -12.91 13.12 -2.86
C ALA A 347 -11.83 14.17 -2.57
N TRP A 348 -10.54 13.82 -2.70
CA TRP A 348 -9.43 14.67 -2.26
C TRP A 348 -9.44 16.07 -2.87
N ASN A 349 -9.87 16.21 -4.12
CA ASN A 349 -9.85 17.47 -4.85
C ASN A 349 -11.22 18.14 -5.01
N GLY A 350 -12.29 17.61 -4.42
CA GLY A 350 -13.64 18.16 -4.52
C GLY A 350 -14.61 17.32 -5.35
N GLU A 351 -15.67 17.94 -5.87
CA GLU A 351 -16.80 17.25 -6.51
C GLU A 351 -16.39 16.38 -7.71
N ALA A 352 -17.03 15.22 -7.81
CA ALA A 352 -16.82 14.22 -8.85
C ALA A 352 -17.31 14.72 -10.22
N PRO A 353 -16.73 14.23 -11.33
CA PRO A 353 -17.37 14.36 -12.63
C PRO A 353 -18.73 13.67 -12.61
N GLN A 354 -19.74 14.30 -13.20
CA GLN A 354 -21.05 13.70 -13.38
C GLN A 354 -20.94 12.42 -14.24
N GLY A 355 -21.39 11.28 -13.69
CA GLY A 355 -21.91 10.19 -14.51
C GLY A 355 -21.04 8.94 -14.66
N VAL A 356 -20.69 8.28 -13.56
CA VAL A 356 -20.30 6.86 -13.60
C VAL A 356 -21.55 6.00 -13.73
N ASP A 357 -21.50 4.99 -14.59
CA ASP A 357 -22.56 4.00 -14.69
C ASP A 357 -22.53 3.03 -13.48
N PRO A 358 -23.62 2.88 -12.71
CA PRO A 358 -23.73 1.88 -11.64
C PRO A 358 -23.34 0.44 -12.03
N ALA A 359 -23.41 0.06 -13.31
CA ALA A 359 -23.02 -1.27 -13.79
C ALA A 359 -21.50 -1.54 -13.74
N LEU A 360 -20.67 -0.48 -13.78
CA LEU A 360 -19.21 -0.56 -13.73
C LEU A 360 -18.67 -0.65 -12.29
N ALA A 361 -19.46 -0.22 -11.30
CA ALA A 361 -19.12 -0.28 -9.88
C ALA A 361 -19.36 -1.66 -9.21
N ARG A 362 -19.91 -2.63 -9.97
CA ARG A 362 -20.28 -3.97 -9.50
C ARG A 362 -19.21 -5.02 -9.78
#